data_AF-A0AAE3KG93-F1
#
_entry.id   AF-A0AAE3KG93-F1
#
_cell.length_a   1.000
_cell.length_b   1.000
_cell.length_c   1.000
_cell.angle_alpha   90.00
_cell.angle_beta   90.00
_cell.angle_gamma   90.00
#
_symmetry.space_group_name_H-M   'P 1'
#
loop_
_entity.id
_entity.type
_entity.pdbx_description
1 polymer ?
#
loop_
_entity_poly.entity_id
_entity_poly.type
_entity_poly.pdbx_seq_one_letter_code
_entity_poly.pdbx_strand_id
1 'polypeptide(L)'
;MMSGVGENEQPADARLDPDQLRRFQEFQQFQQFLRFQEAQQQNDAAAASTPGAAGGPPALPAPPGASPAAGTVPGSASLPVPAPGTAPGPGAAPVPVIDQGRWPPQPPSGPPHPPGSPRTPLWRRVLRLRLVRRLIRLAVTVLVVLLLLNWAYQYYFGEEPEEAAGGGRTETNQLLPTKPSETVRMLYDHIAQGLPDDACALFTDATKQTFATDLGAPDCPQAMRQLSAAVQRKSSYAEPVFRNDTTKVPAGTTTEISSCADLVVQGGQRLGRFTLTRQDNGGWIISGHENEPADCVGG
;
A
#
# COMPACT_ATOMS: atom_id res chain seq x y z
N MET A 1 61.88 -26.76 9.71
CA MET A 1 61.16 -25.50 9.41
C MET A 1 59.68 -25.77 9.66
N MET A 2 59.17 -25.33 10.80
CA MET A 2 57.78 -25.53 11.26
C MET A 2 57.04 -24.19 11.11
N SER A 3 55.95 -24.18 10.35
CA SER A 3 54.92 -23.12 10.27
C SER A 3 53.82 -23.66 9.33
N GLY A 4 52.52 -23.52 9.56
CA GLY A 4 51.79 -22.74 10.54
C GLY A 4 50.52 -23.44 11.01
N VAL A 5 50.05 -22.95 12.14
CA VAL A 5 48.84 -23.31 12.86
C VAL A 5 47.66 -22.66 12.15
N GLY A 6 46.63 -23.46 11.81
CA GLY A 6 45.32 -22.94 11.45
C GLY A 6 44.58 -22.61 12.74
N GLU A 7 44.41 -21.32 13.02
CA GLU A 7 43.63 -20.80 14.13
C GLU A 7 42.16 -21.28 14.02
N ASN A 8 41.68 -21.90 15.10
CA ASN A 8 40.27 -22.12 15.37
C ASN A 8 39.58 -20.75 15.50
N GLU A 9 38.65 -20.43 14.60
CA GLU A 9 37.68 -19.36 14.79
C GLU A 9 36.69 -19.76 15.90
N GLN A 10 37.04 -19.36 17.11
CA GLN A 10 36.19 -19.37 18.29
C GLN A 10 35.11 -18.28 18.11
N PRO A 11 33.80 -18.60 18.23
CA PRO A 11 32.75 -17.61 18.04
C PRO A 11 32.87 -16.55 19.13
N ALA A 12 32.99 -15.29 18.71
CA ALA A 12 33.01 -14.15 19.62
C ALA A 12 31.76 -14.19 20.50
N ASP A 13 31.99 -14.26 21.80
CA ASP A 13 31.00 -14.10 22.86
C ASP A 13 29.92 -13.07 22.46
N ALA A 14 28.65 -13.46 22.56
CA ALA A 14 27.50 -12.56 22.49
C ALA A 14 27.47 -11.61 23.71
N ARG A 15 28.50 -10.75 23.83
CA ARG A 15 28.50 -9.63 24.77
C ARG A 15 27.66 -8.54 24.13
N LEU A 16 26.44 -8.37 24.65
CA LEU A 16 25.58 -7.23 24.33
C LEU A 16 26.40 -5.94 24.36
N ASP A 17 26.35 -5.20 23.25
CA ASP A 17 27.06 -3.95 23.05
C ASP A 17 26.68 -2.95 24.17
N PRO A 18 27.64 -2.21 24.77
CA PRO A 18 27.36 -1.31 25.88
C PRO A 18 26.34 -0.22 25.55
N ASP A 19 26.19 0.18 24.29
CA ASP A 19 25.17 1.15 23.88
C ASP A 19 23.78 0.52 23.76
N GLN A 20 23.68 -0.80 23.54
CA GLN A 20 22.38 -1.49 23.69
C GLN A 20 21.94 -1.57 25.16
N LEU A 21 22.87 -1.85 26.09
CA LEU A 21 22.56 -1.86 27.52
C LEU A 21 22.11 -0.48 28.00
N ARG A 22 22.75 0.59 27.51
CA ARG A 22 22.37 1.98 27.83
C ARG A 22 20.97 2.30 27.33
N ARG A 23 20.64 1.97 26.07
CA ARG A 23 19.29 2.15 25.51
C ARG A 23 18.22 1.37 26.27
N PHE A 24 18.53 0.15 26.73
CA PHE A 24 17.61 -0.62 27.55
C PHE A 24 17.38 0.02 28.93
N GLN A 25 18.43 0.58 29.54
CA GLN A 25 18.30 1.33 30.80
C GLN A 25 17.47 2.61 30.63
N GLU A 26 17.63 3.35 29.53
CA GLU A 26 16.82 4.52 29.21
C GLU A 26 15.33 4.15 29.06
N PHE A 27 15.03 3.04 28.38
CA PHE A 27 13.66 2.55 28.25
C PHE A 27 13.03 2.20 29.61
N GLN A 28 13.79 1.57 30.51
CA GLN A 28 13.35 1.27 31.87
C GLN A 28 13.03 2.55 32.66
N GLN A 29 13.84 3.60 32.53
CA GLN A 29 13.59 4.89 33.20
C GLN A 29 12.33 5.57 32.67
N PHE A 30 12.09 5.51 31.36
CA PHE A 30 10.88 6.07 30.76
C PHE A 30 9.60 5.40 31.28
N GLN A 31 9.60 4.07 31.42
CA GLN A 31 8.49 3.33 32.00
C GLN A 31 8.24 3.70 33.48
N GLN A 32 9.30 3.94 34.26
CA GLN A 32 9.16 4.42 35.64
C GLN A 32 8.56 5.83 35.71
N PHE A 33 8.95 6.70 34.78
CA PHE A 33 8.42 8.06 34.70
C PHE A 33 6.91 8.09 34.42
N LEU A 34 6.44 7.27 33.45
CA LEU A 34 5.00 7.16 33.17
C LEU A 34 4.22 6.66 34.40
N ARG A 35 4.73 5.63 35.09
CA ARG A 35 4.11 5.11 36.31
C ARG A 35 4.04 6.17 37.41
N PHE A 36 5.05 7.02 37.52
CA PHE A 36 5.05 8.12 38.48
C PHE A 36 4.05 9.22 38.13
N GLN A 37 3.93 9.59 36.84
CA GLN A 37 2.91 10.56 36.41
C GLN A 37 1.49 10.04 36.69
N GLU A 38 1.23 8.77 36.42
CA GLU A 38 -0.07 8.15 36.69
C GLU A 38 -0.38 8.15 38.20
N ALA A 39 0.61 7.83 39.04
CA ALA A 39 0.47 7.91 40.49
C ALA A 39 0.23 9.33 41.00
N GLN A 40 0.86 10.35 40.41
CA GLN A 40 0.55 11.75 40.73
C GLN A 40 -0.86 12.13 40.32
N GLN A 41 -1.30 11.78 39.11
CA GLN A 41 -2.69 12.03 38.67
C GLN A 41 -3.72 11.37 39.57
N GLN A 42 -3.47 10.15 40.07
CA GLN A 42 -4.35 9.49 41.01
C GLN A 42 -4.37 10.17 42.38
N ASN A 43 -3.22 10.64 42.87
CA ASN A 43 -3.15 11.39 44.13
C ASN A 43 -3.81 12.77 44.02
N ASP A 44 -3.62 13.48 42.90
CA ASP A 44 -4.28 14.76 42.62
C ASP A 44 -5.79 14.58 42.45
N ALA A 45 -6.24 13.51 41.79
CA ALA A 45 -7.64 13.15 41.70
C ALA A 45 -8.24 12.78 43.06
N ALA A 46 -7.49 12.08 43.92
CA ALA A 46 -7.91 11.75 45.28
C ALA A 46 -7.98 13.01 46.18
N ALA A 47 -7.05 13.95 46.03
CA ALA A 47 -7.07 15.23 46.73
C ALA A 47 -8.23 16.12 46.26
N ALA A 48 -8.55 16.12 44.96
CA ALA A 48 -9.71 16.82 44.41
C ALA A 48 -11.06 16.23 44.86
N SER A 49 -11.07 14.97 45.32
CA SER A 49 -12.25 14.26 45.80
C SER A 49 -12.54 14.47 47.30
N THR A 50 -11.68 15.20 48.03
CA THR A 50 -11.83 15.44 49.47
C THR A 50 -12.20 16.91 49.73
N PRO A 51 -13.45 17.23 50.10
CA PRO A 51 -13.80 18.59 50.48
C PRO A 51 -13.26 18.89 51.89
N GLY A 52 -12.14 19.61 51.95
CA GLY A 52 -11.64 20.21 53.19
C GLY A 52 -10.33 19.62 53.71
N ALA A 53 -9.21 19.92 53.03
CA ALA A 53 -7.90 19.93 53.65
C ALA A 53 -7.04 21.03 53.01
N ALA A 54 -7.15 22.24 53.55
CA ALA A 54 -6.15 23.28 53.34
C ALA A 54 -4.88 22.89 54.10
N GLY A 55 -3.76 22.72 53.40
CA GLY A 55 -2.48 22.44 54.05
C GLY A 55 -1.31 22.30 53.08
N GLY A 56 -0.72 23.44 52.69
CA GLY A 56 0.69 23.66 52.34
C GLY A 56 1.36 22.83 51.20
N PRO A 57 2.23 23.44 50.37
CA PRO A 57 3.00 22.68 49.38
C PRO A 57 4.02 21.76 50.08
N PRO A 58 4.16 20.48 49.69
CA PRO A 58 5.31 19.69 50.08
C PRO A 58 6.56 20.20 49.35
N ALA A 59 7.63 20.40 50.11
CA ALA A 59 8.92 20.86 49.63
C ALA A 59 9.56 19.87 48.63
N LEU A 60 10.03 20.39 47.50
CA LEU A 60 10.91 19.69 46.56
C LEU A 60 12.26 19.38 47.24
N PRO A 61 12.80 18.15 47.15
CA PRO A 61 14.24 17.94 47.35
C PRO A 61 15.00 18.48 46.12
N ALA A 62 15.98 19.35 46.39
CA ALA A 62 16.85 19.94 45.38
C ALA A 62 17.71 18.88 44.65
N PRO A 63 17.92 18.99 43.33
CA PRO A 63 18.93 18.20 42.63
C PRO A 63 20.35 18.68 43.01
N PRO A 64 21.31 17.78 43.31
CA PRO A 64 22.71 18.17 43.42
C PRO A 64 23.32 18.35 42.02
N GLY A 65 23.86 19.54 41.77
CA GLY A 65 24.79 19.78 40.67
C GLY A 65 24.27 20.65 39.53
N ALA A 66 24.04 21.94 39.81
CA ALA A 66 24.03 22.96 38.77
C ALA A 66 25.22 23.91 38.98
N SER A 67 26.16 23.90 38.04
CA SER A 67 27.00 25.06 37.75
C SER A 67 26.76 25.47 36.30
N PRO A 68 26.69 26.79 36.00
CA PRO A 68 26.28 27.30 34.70
C PRO A 68 27.51 27.58 33.82
N ALA A 69 27.45 27.18 32.56
CA ALA A 69 28.31 27.75 31.53
C ALA A 69 27.44 28.40 30.47
N ALA A 70 27.51 29.72 30.45
CA ALA A 70 26.97 30.60 29.45
C ALA A 70 27.55 30.27 28.07
N GLY A 71 26.68 30.24 27.06
CA GLY A 71 27.03 30.05 25.67
C GLY A 71 26.02 30.75 24.79
N THR A 72 26.05 32.08 24.83
CA THR A 72 25.42 32.96 23.85
C THR A 72 25.91 32.59 22.46
N VAL A 73 25.01 32.16 21.57
CA VAL A 73 25.28 32.08 20.13
C VAL A 73 24.28 32.98 19.40
N PRO A 74 24.76 34.04 18.72
CA PRO A 74 23.92 34.94 17.94
C PRO A 74 23.80 34.47 16.49
N GLY A 75 22.74 34.92 15.81
CA GLY A 75 22.79 35.15 14.37
C GLY A 75 22.04 34.13 13.51
N SER A 76 20.74 34.36 13.36
CA SER A 76 19.98 33.89 12.20
C SER A 76 20.52 34.56 10.94
N ALA A 77 21.35 33.85 10.18
CA ALA A 77 21.76 34.25 8.84
C ALA A 77 20.76 33.65 7.83
N SER A 78 19.93 34.53 7.26
CA SER A 78 19.04 34.24 6.15
C SER A 78 19.85 33.78 4.93
N LEU A 79 19.53 32.60 4.39
CA LEU A 79 20.03 32.14 3.10
C LEU A 79 19.28 32.85 1.96
N PRO A 80 19.98 33.35 0.92
CA PRO A 80 19.34 33.98 -0.23
C PRO A 80 18.75 32.92 -1.19
N VAL A 81 17.54 33.22 -1.64
CA VAL A 81 16.82 32.60 -2.76
C VAL A 81 17.63 32.73 -4.06
N PRO A 82 17.88 31.66 -4.83
CA PRO A 82 18.36 31.80 -6.20
C PRO A 82 17.20 32.19 -7.13
N ALA A 83 17.38 33.32 -7.82
CA ALA A 83 16.46 33.84 -8.83
C ALA A 83 16.37 32.92 -10.06
N PRO A 84 15.23 32.92 -10.78
CA PRO A 84 15.09 32.22 -12.05
C PRO A 84 15.92 32.90 -13.14
N GLY A 85 16.83 32.15 -13.74
CA GLY A 85 17.61 32.58 -14.89
C GLY A 85 16.73 32.80 -16.12
N THR A 86 16.74 34.04 -16.61
CA THR A 86 16.17 34.50 -17.88
C THR A 86 17.00 33.94 -19.04
N ALA A 87 16.40 33.11 -19.89
CA ALA A 87 16.97 32.69 -21.17
C ALA A 87 16.51 33.66 -22.29
N PRO A 88 17.42 34.22 -23.11
CA PRO A 88 17.05 34.95 -24.31
C PRO A 88 17.16 34.05 -25.56
N GLY A 89 16.20 34.19 -26.47
CA GLY A 89 16.44 34.02 -27.91
C GLY A 89 15.67 32.90 -28.62
N PRO A 90 14.63 33.23 -29.42
CA PRO A 90 14.07 32.32 -30.41
C PRO A 90 14.95 32.32 -31.65
N GLY A 91 15.78 31.30 -31.80
CA GLY A 91 16.50 31.01 -33.04
C GLY A 91 15.58 30.31 -34.03
N ALA A 92 14.87 31.10 -34.84
CA ALA A 92 14.11 30.62 -35.99
C ALA A 92 15.07 30.07 -37.06
N ALA A 93 15.08 28.76 -37.24
CA ALA A 93 15.65 28.13 -38.43
C ALA A 93 14.63 28.23 -39.58
N PRO A 94 15.03 28.67 -40.78
CA PRO A 94 14.12 28.78 -41.92
C PRO A 94 13.72 27.40 -42.42
N VAL A 95 12.42 27.17 -42.47
CA VAL A 95 11.77 26.04 -43.15
C VAL A 95 11.91 26.24 -44.66
N PRO A 96 12.40 25.27 -45.45
CA PRO A 96 12.31 25.37 -46.90
C PRO A 96 10.85 25.19 -47.34
N VAL A 97 10.31 26.23 -47.98
CA VAL A 97 9.09 26.19 -48.78
C VAL A 97 9.30 25.18 -49.90
N ILE A 98 8.52 24.09 -49.91
CA ILE A 98 8.45 23.20 -51.06
C ILE A 98 7.46 23.81 -52.04
N ASP A 99 8.03 24.35 -53.11
CA ASP A 99 7.37 24.91 -54.28
C ASP A 99 6.49 23.84 -54.96
N GLN A 100 5.17 24.05 -54.93
CA GLN A 100 4.22 23.28 -55.71
C GLN A 100 4.20 23.81 -57.14
N GLY A 101 4.99 23.23 -58.05
CA GLY A 101 4.80 23.52 -59.46
C GLY A 101 5.96 23.19 -60.42
N ARG A 102 6.16 21.90 -60.75
CA ARG A 102 6.48 21.46 -62.12
C ARG A 102 6.71 19.95 -62.19
N TRP A 103 5.80 19.24 -62.82
CA TRP A 103 6.04 17.88 -63.31
C TRP A 103 6.75 17.96 -64.68
N PRO A 104 7.88 17.28 -64.91
CA PRO A 104 8.43 17.11 -66.25
C PRO A 104 7.61 16.06 -67.05
N PRO A 105 7.52 16.18 -68.38
CA PRO A 105 6.80 15.24 -69.22
C PRO A 105 7.46 13.85 -69.23
N GLN A 106 6.62 12.82 -69.22
CA GLN A 106 7.01 11.41 -69.19
C GLN A 106 7.64 10.96 -70.52
N PRO A 107 8.71 10.15 -70.52
CA PRO A 107 9.21 9.48 -71.73
C PRO A 107 8.35 8.27 -72.13
N PRO A 108 8.31 7.89 -73.42
CA PRO A 108 7.43 6.85 -73.94
C PRO A 108 7.79 5.44 -73.46
N SER A 109 6.75 4.64 -73.29
CA SER A 109 6.69 3.26 -72.81
C SER A 109 7.56 2.29 -73.61
N GLY A 110 8.52 1.66 -72.92
CA GLY A 110 9.21 0.46 -73.39
C GLY A 110 8.35 -0.82 -73.25
N PRO A 111 8.74 -1.93 -73.90
CA PRO A 111 7.94 -3.16 -73.99
C PRO A 111 7.77 -3.86 -72.63
N PRO A 112 6.69 -4.66 -72.47
CA PRO A 112 6.31 -5.25 -71.19
C PRO A 112 7.33 -6.30 -70.72
N HIS A 113 7.83 -6.13 -69.51
CA HIS A 113 8.61 -7.16 -68.81
C HIS A 113 7.67 -8.28 -68.30
N PRO A 114 8.08 -9.55 -68.31
CA PRO A 114 7.29 -10.64 -67.78
C PRO A 114 7.17 -10.55 -66.25
N PRO A 115 6.05 -11.00 -65.66
CA PRO A 115 5.85 -10.95 -64.21
C PRO A 115 6.80 -11.91 -63.49
N GLY A 116 7.63 -11.37 -62.60
CA GLY A 116 8.44 -12.15 -61.67
C GLY A 116 7.55 -12.97 -60.72
N SER A 117 7.85 -14.26 -60.58
CA SER A 117 7.11 -15.15 -59.69
C SER A 117 7.40 -14.82 -58.21
N PRO A 118 6.37 -14.85 -57.34
CA PRO A 118 6.56 -14.60 -55.91
C PRO A 118 7.35 -15.73 -55.26
N ARG A 119 8.51 -15.39 -54.68
CA ARG A 119 9.33 -16.32 -53.90
C ARG A 119 8.62 -16.64 -52.59
N THR A 120 8.12 -17.86 -52.46
CA THR A 120 7.60 -18.37 -51.19
C THR A 120 8.71 -18.41 -50.13
N PRO A 121 8.46 -17.93 -48.90
CA PRO A 121 9.50 -17.85 -47.89
C PRO A 121 9.84 -19.23 -47.31
N LEU A 122 11.14 -19.50 -47.19
CA LEU A 122 11.73 -20.82 -46.91
C LEU A 122 11.29 -21.46 -45.57
N TRP A 123 10.77 -20.68 -44.61
CA TRP A 123 10.27 -21.18 -43.32
C TRP A 123 9.12 -22.19 -43.45
N ARG A 124 8.33 -22.11 -44.53
CA ARG A 124 7.26 -23.09 -44.82
C ARG A 124 7.78 -24.49 -45.18
N ARG A 125 9.02 -24.62 -45.67
CA ARG A 125 9.64 -25.94 -45.93
C ARG A 125 10.22 -26.57 -44.67
N VAL A 126 10.70 -25.76 -43.73
CA VAL A 126 11.26 -26.26 -42.45
C VAL A 126 10.17 -26.79 -41.51
N LEU A 127 8.99 -26.16 -41.48
CA LEU A 127 7.81 -26.64 -40.70
C LEU A 127 7.14 -27.92 -41.24
N ARG A 128 7.59 -28.44 -42.39
CA ARG A 128 7.02 -29.65 -43.03
C ARG A 128 7.85 -30.92 -42.77
N LEU A 129 8.96 -30.84 -42.05
CA LEU A 129 9.75 -32.00 -41.65
C LEU A 129 9.04 -32.76 -40.53
N ARG A 130 8.82 -34.07 -40.75
CA ARG A 130 8.17 -34.98 -39.79
C ARG A 130 8.88 -34.99 -38.43
N LEU A 131 10.19 -34.74 -38.42
CA LEU A 131 10.99 -34.62 -37.21
C LEU A 131 10.59 -33.39 -36.38
N VAL A 132 10.44 -32.22 -37.02
CA VAL A 132 10.01 -30.97 -36.37
C VAL A 132 8.59 -31.11 -35.79
N ARG A 133 7.66 -31.74 -36.51
CA ARG A 133 6.32 -32.03 -35.98
C ARG A 133 6.30 -33.06 -34.85
N ARG A 134 7.29 -33.96 -34.79
CA ARG A 134 7.45 -34.89 -33.65
C ARG A 134 8.01 -34.13 -32.45
N LEU A 135 9.02 -33.29 -32.64
CA LEU A 135 9.61 -32.47 -31.58
C LEU A 135 8.62 -31.44 -31.00
N ILE A 136 7.85 -30.75 -31.84
CA ILE A 136 6.81 -29.81 -31.37
C ILE A 136 5.74 -30.56 -30.58
N ARG A 137 5.28 -31.73 -31.07
CA ARG A 137 4.32 -32.53 -30.31
C ARG A 137 4.89 -32.98 -28.97
N LEU A 138 6.13 -33.48 -28.95
CA LEU A 138 6.80 -33.89 -27.71
C LEU A 138 6.95 -32.71 -26.74
N ALA A 139 7.36 -31.54 -27.22
CA ALA A 139 7.49 -30.33 -26.40
C ALA A 139 6.14 -29.87 -25.84
N VAL A 140 5.08 -29.89 -26.65
CA VAL A 140 3.71 -29.56 -26.19
C VAL A 140 3.21 -30.60 -25.20
N THR A 141 3.44 -31.89 -25.44
CA THR A 141 3.04 -32.94 -24.49
C THR A 141 3.78 -32.79 -23.16
N VAL A 142 5.09 -32.53 -23.18
CA VAL A 142 5.88 -32.29 -21.98
C VAL A 142 5.41 -31.03 -21.24
N LEU A 143 5.12 -29.95 -21.96
CA LEU A 143 4.56 -28.72 -21.37
C LEU A 143 3.23 -28.99 -20.67
N VAL A 144 2.30 -29.70 -21.33
CA VAL A 144 1.01 -30.06 -20.77
C VAL A 144 1.17 -30.96 -19.55
N VAL A 145 2.08 -31.94 -19.60
CA VAL A 145 2.38 -32.82 -18.46
C VAL A 145 2.96 -32.02 -17.29
N LEU A 146 3.89 -31.09 -17.52
CA LEU A 146 4.44 -30.23 -16.46
C LEU A 146 3.38 -29.31 -15.86
N LEU A 147 2.47 -28.77 -16.67
CA LEU A 147 1.34 -27.97 -16.18
C LEU A 147 0.37 -28.79 -15.34
N LEU A 148 0.05 -30.01 -15.76
CA LEU A 148 -0.79 -30.92 -15.00
C LEU A 148 -0.13 -31.41 -13.71
N LEU A 149 1.19 -31.66 -13.73
CA LEU A 149 1.96 -32.01 -12.54
C LEU A 149 2.03 -30.84 -11.56
N ASN A 150 2.24 -29.61 -12.04
CA ASN A 150 2.21 -28.42 -11.20
C ASN A 150 0.82 -28.19 -10.59
N TRP A 151 -0.24 -28.37 -11.38
CA TRP A 151 -1.61 -28.29 -10.89
C TRP A 151 -1.91 -29.38 -9.86
N ALA A 152 -1.53 -30.63 -10.13
CA ALA A 152 -1.69 -31.74 -9.19
C ALA A 152 -0.85 -31.56 -7.93
N TYR A 153 0.36 -31.01 -8.03
CA TYR A 153 1.21 -30.71 -6.88
C TYR A 153 0.55 -29.65 -5.98
N GLN A 154 0.01 -28.56 -6.55
CA GLN A 154 -0.75 -27.56 -5.79
C GLN A 154 -2.04 -28.15 -5.17
N TYR A 155 -2.70 -29.09 -5.85
CA TYR A 155 -3.94 -29.71 -5.38
C TYR A 155 -3.74 -30.77 -4.29
N TYR A 156 -2.65 -31.54 -4.34
CA TYR A 156 -2.36 -32.63 -3.38
C TYR A 156 -1.32 -32.26 -2.30
N PHE A 157 -0.45 -31.29 -2.57
CA PHE A 157 0.69 -30.88 -1.72
C PHE A 157 0.79 -29.35 -1.56
N GLY A 158 -0.32 -28.61 -1.66
CA GLY A 158 -0.35 -27.21 -1.25
C GLY A 158 -0.11 -27.11 0.26
N GLU A 159 1.12 -26.76 0.64
CA GLU A 159 1.67 -26.83 2.00
C GLU A 159 1.18 -25.71 2.94
N GLU A 160 1.02 -26.10 4.21
CA GLU A 160 1.07 -25.25 5.41
C GLU A 160 2.37 -24.42 5.41
N PRO A 161 2.37 -23.14 5.83
CA PRO A 161 3.53 -22.28 5.65
C PRO A 161 4.68 -22.65 6.60
N GLU A 162 5.77 -23.16 6.01
CA GLU A 162 7.08 -23.19 6.65
C GLU A 162 7.63 -21.76 6.81
N GLU A 163 8.25 -21.51 7.97
CA GLU A 163 8.87 -20.24 8.35
C GLU A 163 10.00 -19.86 7.38
N ALA A 164 9.70 -18.96 6.43
CA ALA A 164 10.68 -18.32 5.58
C ALA A 164 10.57 -16.79 5.73
N ALA A 165 11.58 -16.21 6.39
CA ALA A 165 11.73 -14.79 6.58
C ALA A 165 11.84 -14.04 5.23
N GLY A 166 11.00 -13.02 5.06
CA GLY A 166 11.18 -11.97 4.05
C GLY A 166 10.46 -12.20 2.73
N GLY A 167 9.22 -11.69 2.62
CA GLY A 167 8.48 -11.59 1.35
C GLY A 167 7.04 -12.10 1.42
N GLY A 168 6.28 -11.67 2.43
CA GLY A 168 4.92 -12.13 2.66
C GLY A 168 3.95 -11.66 1.57
N ARG A 169 3.25 -12.62 0.96
CA ARG A 169 1.88 -12.38 0.47
C ARG A 169 1.04 -12.04 1.70
N THR A 170 0.31 -10.93 1.63
CA THR A 170 -0.36 -10.23 2.73
C THR A 170 -1.62 -10.93 3.25
N GLU A 171 -1.60 -12.25 3.46
CA GLU A 171 -2.81 -12.97 3.91
C GLU A 171 -2.78 -13.33 5.40
N THR A 172 -1.63 -13.47 6.05
CA THR A 172 -1.56 -14.13 7.38
C THR A 172 -1.15 -13.27 8.57
N ASN A 173 -1.05 -11.94 8.43
CA ASN A 173 -0.90 -11.07 9.63
C ASN A 173 -1.48 -9.67 9.42
N GLN A 174 -2.58 -9.55 8.69
CA GLN A 174 -3.27 -8.27 8.60
C GLN A 174 -4.16 -8.11 9.84
N LEU A 175 -3.83 -7.12 10.67
CA LEU A 175 -4.62 -6.75 11.84
C LEU A 175 -5.94 -6.14 11.37
N LEU A 176 -6.90 -7.00 11.03
CA LEU A 176 -8.25 -6.59 10.68
C LEU A 176 -8.92 -5.96 11.92
N PRO A 177 -9.69 -4.87 11.75
CA PRO A 177 -10.39 -4.24 12.87
C PRO A 177 -11.34 -5.20 13.58
N THR A 178 -11.42 -5.08 14.91
CA THR A 178 -12.27 -5.94 15.75
C THR A 178 -13.76 -5.54 15.71
N LYS A 179 -14.07 -4.41 15.08
CA LYS A 179 -15.45 -3.92 14.89
C LYS A 179 -15.75 -3.71 13.40
N PRO A 180 -16.98 -4.04 12.96
CA PRO A 180 -17.35 -3.88 11.55
C PRO A 180 -17.35 -2.41 11.11
N SER A 181 -17.78 -1.49 11.98
CA SER A 181 -17.75 -0.06 11.69
C SER A 181 -16.33 0.48 11.54
N GLU A 182 -15.36 -0.06 12.27
CA GLU A 182 -13.95 0.33 12.13
C GLU A 182 -13.37 -0.16 10.81
N THR A 183 -13.74 -1.36 10.33
CA THR A 183 -13.37 -1.84 8.98
C THR A 183 -13.88 -0.92 7.89
N VAL A 184 -15.16 -0.52 7.94
CA VAL A 184 -15.71 0.42 6.94
C VAL A 184 -15.04 1.79 7.05
N ARG A 185 -14.81 2.31 8.26
CA ARG A 185 -14.10 3.59 8.44
C ARG A 185 -12.68 3.52 7.88
N MET A 186 -11.96 2.42 8.13
CA MET A 186 -10.62 2.19 7.60
C MET A 186 -10.60 2.15 6.07
N LEU A 187 -11.64 1.59 5.44
CA LEU A 187 -11.78 1.64 3.98
C LEU A 187 -11.88 3.09 3.47
N TYR A 188 -12.76 3.90 4.07
CA TYR A 188 -12.90 5.31 3.70
C TYR A 188 -11.60 6.09 3.92
N ASP A 189 -10.90 5.82 5.02
CA ASP A 189 -9.60 6.40 5.34
C ASP A 189 -8.53 6.04 4.30
N HIS A 190 -8.34 4.76 3.97
CA HIS A 190 -7.38 4.33 2.94
C HIS A 190 -7.68 4.95 1.57
N ILE A 191 -8.96 5.09 1.20
CA ILE A 191 -9.36 5.79 -0.04
C ILE A 191 -9.01 7.27 0.03
N ALA A 192 -9.30 7.96 1.14
CA ALA A 192 -8.94 9.36 1.32
C ALA A 192 -7.43 9.60 1.21
N GLN A 193 -6.64 8.68 1.76
CA GLN A 193 -5.18 8.72 1.76
C GLN A 193 -4.58 8.32 0.41
N GLY A 194 -5.33 7.61 -0.44
CA GLY A 194 -4.83 7.13 -1.73
C GLY A 194 -3.95 5.90 -1.58
N LEU A 195 -4.33 4.99 -0.68
CA LEU A 195 -3.67 3.73 -0.38
C LEU A 195 -4.48 2.57 -0.98
N PRO A 196 -4.38 2.31 -2.30
CA PRO A 196 -5.23 1.35 -2.98
C PRO A 196 -5.01 -0.09 -2.50
N ASP A 197 -3.76 -0.47 -2.22
CA ASP A 197 -3.44 -1.84 -1.80
C ASP A 197 -3.99 -2.13 -0.39
N ASP A 198 -3.82 -1.18 0.53
CA ASP A 198 -4.35 -1.29 1.90
C ASP A 198 -5.89 -1.26 1.92
N ALA A 199 -6.52 -0.44 1.06
CA ALA A 199 -7.98 -0.42 0.90
C ALA A 199 -8.49 -1.77 0.35
N CYS A 200 -7.83 -2.30 -0.67
CA CYS A 200 -8.23 -3.58 -1.28
C CYS A 200 -8.04 -4.76 -0.33
N ALA A 201 -7.08 -4.70 0.58
CA ALA A 201 -6.82 -5.75 1.54
C ALA A 201 -7.95 -5.92 2.59
N LEU A 202 -8.86 -4.95 2.72
CA LEU A 202 -10.06 -5.06 3.55
C LEU A 202 -11.17 -5.91 2.94
N PHE A 203 -11.01 -6.38 1.70
CA PHE A 203 -11.99 -7.18 0.98
C PHE A 203 -11.51 -8.62 0.80
N THR A 204 -12.46 -9.55 0.74
CA THR A 204 -12.17 -10.88 0.18
C THR A 204 -11.87 -10.77 -1.32
N ASP A 205 -11.13 -11.73 -1.88
CA ASP A 205 -10.78 -11.73 -3.30
C ASP A 205 -11.99 -11.68 -4.24
N ALA A 206 -13.07 -12.39 -3.89
CA ALA A 206 -14.31 -12.34 -4.65
C ALA A 206 -14.92 -10.93 -4.62
N THR A 207 -14.95 -10.28 -3.47
CA THR A 207 -15.56 -8.96 -3.30
C THR A 207 -14.74 -7.85 -3.95
N LYS A 208 -13.39 -7.97 -4.01
CA LYS A 208 -12.52 -7.01 -4.73
C LYS A 208 -12.99 -6.84 -6.18
N GLN A 209 -13.31 -7.94 -6.86
CA GLN A 209 -13.76 -7.90 -8.24
C GLN A 209 -15.17 -7.33 -8.37
N THR A 210 -16.09 -7.72 -7.47
CA THR A 210 -17.46 -7.16 -7.45
C THR A 210 -17.43 -5.65 -7.26
N PHE A 211 -16.69 -5.16 -6.27
CA PHE A 211 -16.54 -3.73 -5.99
C PHE A 211 -15.98 -2.95 -7.19
N ALA A 212 -14.93 -3.47 -7.84
CA ALA A 212 -14.37 -2.85 -9.03
C ALA A 212 -15.39 -2.77 -10.17
N THR A 213 -16.12 -3.87 -10.40
CA THR A 213 -17.14 -3.96 -11.46
C THR A 213 -18.29 -2.97 -11.21
N ASP A 214 -18.76 -2.89 -9.97
CA ASP A 214 -19.83 -1.99 -9.55
C ASP A 214 -19.47 -0.50 -9.74
N LEU A 215 -18.18 -0.16 -9.62
CA LEU A 215 -17.65 1.18 -9.86
C LEU A 215 -17.20 1.42 -11.31
N GLY A 216 -17.29 0.43 -12.19
CA GLY A 216 -16.84 0.54 -13.58
C GLY A 216 -15.31 0.59 -13.74
N ALA A 217 -14.58 0.04 -12.78
CA ALA A 217 -13.12 -0.08 -12.80
C ALA A 217 -12.67 -1.50 -13.21
N PRO A 218 -11.47 -1.65 -13.79
CA PRO A 218 -10.98 -2.96 -14.23
C PRO A 218 -10.56 -3.87 -13.06
N ASP A 219 -10.06 -3.29 -11.97
CA ASP A 219 -9.60 -3.98 -10.78
C ASP A 219 -9.80 -3.11 -9.52
N CYS A 220 -9.66 -3.72 -8.34
CA CYS A 220 -9.85 -3.02 -7.07
C CYS A 220 -8.86 -1.85 -6.91
N PRO A 221 -7.53 -2.00 -7.14
CA PRO A 221 -6.61 -0.87 -7.02
C PRO A 221 -6.94 0.33 -7.90
N GLN A 222 -7.42 0.10 -9.13
CA GLN A 222 -7.88 1.17 -10.02
C GLN A 222 -9.16 1.82 -9.51
N ALA A 223 -10.12 1.05 -8.98
CA ALA A 223 -11.32 1.58 -8.36
C ALA A 223 -10.96 2.53 -7.20
N MET A 224 -10.06 2.09 -6.30
CA MET A 224 -9.62 2.89 -5.16
C MET A 224 -8.89 4.18 -5.59
N ARG A 225 -8.05 4.11 -6.63
CA ARG A 225 -7.39 5.29 -7.19
C ARG A 225 -8.39 6.29 -7.79
N GLN A 226 -9.39 5.80 -8.53
CA GLN A 226 -10.44 6.65 -9.10
C GLN A 226 -11.25 7.35 -8.00
N LEU A 227 -11.66 6.61 -6.97
CA LEU A 227 -12.37 7.15 -5.82
C LEU A 227 -11.54 8.21 -5.10
N SER A 228 -10.28 7.91 -4.79
CA SER A 228 -9.37 8.83 -4.10
C SER A 228 -9.19 10.14 -4.87
N ALA A 229 -9.07 10.07 -6.20
CA ALA A 229 -8.95 11.25 -7.06
C ALA A 229 -10.21 12.14 -7.05
N ALA A 230 -11.39 11.56 -6.79
CA ALA A 230 -12.65 12.29 -6.70
C ALA A 230 -12.92 12.88 -5.30
N VAL A 231 -12.10 12.57 -4.28
CA VAL A 231 -12.26 13.08 -2.92
C VAL A 231 -11.81 14.55 -2.86
N GLN A 232 -12.75 15.44 -2.52
CA GLN A 232 -12.52 16.88 -2.39
C GLN A 232 -12.01 17.25 -0.99
N ARG A 233 -12.52 16.59 0.06
CA ARG A 233 -12.14 16.85 1.46
C ARG A 233 -11.67 15.57 2.13
N LYS A 234 -10.37 15.29 2.03
CA LYS A 234 -9.76 14.03 2.52
C LYS A 234 -10.05 13.74 3.98
N SER A 235 -9.87 14.71 4.88
CA SER A 235 -10.11 14.51 6.31
C SER A 235 -11.57 14.19 6.62
N SER A 236 -12.51 14.93 6.03
CA SER A 236 -13.95 14.67 6.21
C SER A 236 -14.40 13.36 5.58
N TYR A 237 -13.74 12.93 4.51
CA TYR A 237 -14.05 11.68 3.83
C TYR A 237 -13.49 10.46 4.58
N ALA A 238 -12.31 10.59 5.18
CA ALA A 238 -11.66 9.53 5.95
C ALA A 238 -12.44 9.15 7.23
N GLU A 239 -13.20 10.09 7.78
CA GLU A 239 -13.95 9.91 9.03
C GLU A 239 -15.46 10.07 8.82
N PRO A 240 -16.12 9.16 8.08
CA PRO A 240 -17.56 9.22 7.94
C PRO A 240 -18.24 8.98 9.30
N VAL A 241 -19.32 9.72 9.57
CA VAL A 241 -20.04 9.64 10.84
C VAL A 241 -21.11 8.55 10.74
N PHE A 242 -21.14 7.63 11.71
CA PHE A 242 -22.20 6.63 11.82
C PHE A 242 -23.43 7.23 12.50
N ARG A 243 -24.61 7.10 11.88
CA ARG A 243 -25.89 7.62 12.41
C ARG A 243 -26.40 6.81 13.60
N ASN A 244 -26.18 5.51 13.53
CA ASN A 244 -26.59 4.56 14.57
C ASN A 244 -25.39 4.26 15.47
N ASP A 245 -25.67 3.88 16.72
CA ASP A 245 -24.63 3.41 17.64
C ASP A 245 -24.07 2.05 17.19
N THR A 246 -23.16 2.09 16.22
CA THR A 246 -22.44 0.91 15.70
C THR A 246 -21.27 0.52 16.61
N THR A 247 -21.15 1.10 17.82
CA THR A 247 -20.09 0.71 18.76
C THR A 247 -20.28 -0.71 19.30
N LYS A 248 -21.49 -1.26 19.20
CA LYS A 248 -21.79 -2.65 19.56
C LYS A 248 -21.41 -3.58 18.42
N VAL A 249 -20.51 -4.52 18.74
CA VAL A 249 -20.22 -5.65 17.84
C VAL A 249 -21.49 -6.50 17.74
N PRO A 250 -21.97 -6.80 16.52
CA PRO A 250 -23.11 -7.69 16.32
C PRO A 250 -22.85 -9.06 16.98
N ALA A 251 -23.89 -9.68 17.54
CA ALA A 251 -23.77 -11.02 18.12
C ALA A 251 -23.53 -12.11 17.04
N GLY A 252 -23.85 -11.82 15.78
CA GLY A 252 -23.64 -12.71 14.64
C GLY A 252 -22.25 -12.61 14.03
N THR A 253 -21.96 -13.51 13.09
CA THR A 253 -20.71 -13.51 12.31
C THR A 253 -20.80 -12.66 11.04
N THR A 254 -21.98 -12.12 10.72
CA THR A 254 -22.20 -11.31 9.52
C THR A 254 -23.04 -10.09 9.87
N THR A 255 -22.74 -8.96 9.26
CA THR A 255 -23.52 -7.72 9.39
C THR A 255 -23.45 -6.93 8.10
N GLU A 256 -24.43 -6.05 7.89
CA GLU A 256 -24.45 -5.12 6.77
C GLU A 256 -24.30 -3.69 7.27
N ILE A 257 -23.59 -2.87 6.49
CA ILE A 257 -23.45 -1.43 6.72
C ILE A 257 -23.71 -0.72 5.41
N SER A 258 -24.73 0.15 5.40
CA SER A 258 -25.08 0.99 4.27
C SER A 258 -24.35 2.32 4.32
N SER A 259 -23.63 2.68 3.26
CA SER A 259 -23.09 4.04 3.12
C SER A 259 -24.20 5.09 3.04
N CYS A 260 -25.42 4.69 2.67
CA CYS A 260 -26.56 5.58 2.58
C CYS A 260 -27.30 5.84 3.89
N ALA A 261 -27.73 4.75 4.51
CA ALA A 261 -28.66 4.74 5.62
C ALA A 261 -27.90 4.91 6.94
N ASP A 262 -26.72 4.31 7.05
CA ASP A 262 -25.97 4.24 8.31
C ASP A 262 -24.85 5.29 8.38
N LEU A 263 -24.37 5.81 7.26
CA LEU A 263 -23.24 6.74 7.20
C LEU A 263 -23.64 8.15 6.76
N VAL A 264 -22.93 9.14 7.31
CA VAL A 264 -22.87 10.51 6.83
C VAL A 264 -21.48 10.72 6.24
N VAL A 265 -21.38 10.52 4.93
CA VAL A 265 -20.15 10.73 4.15
C VAL A 265 -20.08 12.18 3.67
N GLN A 266 -18.90 12.79 3.78
CA GLN A 266 -18.66 14.16 3.33
C GLN A 266 -17.39 14.25 2.49
N GLY A 267 -17.41 15.06 1.43
CA GLY A 267 -16.21 15.33 0.65
C GLY A 267 -15.84 14.29 -0.40
N GLY A 268 -16.75 13.37 -0.72
CA GLY A 268 -16.60 12.37 -1.78
C GLY A 268 -17.89 11.57 -1.97
N GLN A 269 -17.87 10.63 -2.92
CA GLN A 269 -19.02 9.77 -3.21
C GLN A 269 -19.23 8.72 -2.11
N ARG A 270 -20.47 8.25 -1.95
CA ARG A 270 -20.76 7.09 -1.10
C ARG A 270 -20.34 5.82 -1.82
N LEU A 271 -19.95 4.82 -1.05
CA LEU A 271 -19.38 3.57 -1.57
C LEU A 271 -20.37 2.41 -1.58
N GLY A 272 -21.67 2.65 -1.41
CA GLY A 272 -22.68 1.59 -1.43
C GLY A 272 -22.80 0.80 -0.11
N ARG A 273 -23.37 -0.41 -0.20
CA ARG A 273 -23.62 -1.28 0.94
C ARG A 273 -22.55 -2.35 1.04
N PHE A 274 -22.07 -2.57 2.26
CA PHE A 274 -21.07 -3.57 2.57
C PHE A 274 -21.66 -4.69 3.41
N THR A 275 -21.40 -5.93 3.02
CA THR A 275 -21.54 -7.09 3.89
C THR A 275 -20.19 -7.37 4.53
N LEU A 276 -20.16 -7.44 5.86
CA LEU A 276 -18.96 -7.75 6.62
C LEU A 276 -19.10 -9.10 7.31
N THR A 277 -18.04 -9.89 7.27
CA THR A 277 -17.99 -11.19 7.93
C THR A 277 -16.84 -11.25 8.92
N ARG A 278 -17.13 -11.73 10.13
CA ARG A 278 -16.16 -11.96 11.19
C ARG A 278 -15.26 -13.15 10.84
N GLN A 279 -13.97 -12.94 10.91
CA GLN A 279 -12.92 -13.94 10.68
C GLN A 279 -12.61 -14.69 11.98
N ASP A 280 -11.90 -15.82 11.86
CA ASP A 280 -11.53 -16.67 13.00
C ASP A 280 -10.62 -15.94 14.01
N ASN A 281 -9.78 -15.01 13.52
CA ASN A 281 -8.95 -14.14 14.35
C ASN A 281 -9.74 -13.03 15.08
N GLY A 282 -11.07 -12.97 14.89
CA GLY A 282 -11.96 -11.98 15.50
C GLY A 282 -12.05 -10.64 14.77
N GLY A 283 -11.28 -10.44 13.71
CA GLY A 283 -11.35 -9.27 12.84
C GLY A 283 -12.53 -9.33 11.86
N TRP A 284 -12.87 -8.20 11.24
CA TRP A 284 -13.94 -8.10 10.25
C TRP A 284 -13.38 -7.76 8.87
N ILE A 285 -13.79 -8.54 7.86
CA ILE A 285 -13.47 -8.31 6.45
C ILE A 285 -14.74 -8.00 5.66
N ILE A 286 -14.61 -7.25 4.57
CA ILE A 286 -15.70 -6.97 3.65
C ILE A 286 -15.84 -8.16 2.68
N SER A 287 -16.94 -8.90 2.83
CA SER A 287 -17.24 -10.12 2.08
C SER A 287 -18.31 -9.93 1.01
N GLY A 288 -19.02 -8.80 1.02
CA GLY A 288 -19.99 -8.43 -0.01
C GLY A 288 -20.02 -6.93 -0.26
N HIS A 289 -20.38 -6.55 -1.49
CA HIS A 289 -20.61 -5.18 -1.89
C HIS A 289 -21.81 -5.12 -2.83
N GLU A 290 -22.65 -4.11 -2.65
CA GLU A 290 -23.77 -3.81 -3.52
C GLU A 290 -23.88 -2.30 -3.75
N ASN A 291 -24.18 -1.92 -5.00
CA ASN A 291 -24.54 -0.54 -5.33
C ASN A 291 -25.85 -0.16 -4.65
N GLU A 292 -25.89 1.03 -4.05
CA GLU A 292 -27.10 1.60 -3.49
C GLU A 292 -27.84 2.48 -4.51
N PRO A 293 -29.14 2.74 -4.33
CA PRO A 293 -29.96 3.46 -5.31
C PRO A 293 -29.40 4.85 -5.65
N ALA A 294 -29.70 5.35 -6.85
CA ALA A 294 -29.05 6.53 -7.43
C ALA A 294 -29.24 7.84 -6.62
N ASP A 295 -30.31 7.96 -5.84
CA ASP A 295 -30.53 9.05 -4.88
C ASP A 295 -29.52 9.04 -3.73
N CYS A 296 -28.80 7.94 -3.55
CA CYS A 296 -27.68 7.80 -2.62
C CYS A 296 -26.31 8.22 -3.19
N VAL A 297 -26.15 8.27 -4.51
CA VAL A 297 -24.84 8.43 -5.16
C VAL A 297 -24.40 9.92 -5.23
N GLY A 298 -25.22 10.84 -4.72
CA GLY A 298 -24.89 12.27 -4.61
C GLY A 298 -24.41 12.66 -3.22
N GLY A 299 -23.10 12.92 -3.08
CA GLY A 299 -22.51 13.64 -1.94
C GLY A 299 -22.47 15.14 -2.17
#